data_AF-A0A958QWF7-F1
#
_entry.id   AF-A0A958QWF7-F1
#
_cell.length_a   1.000
_cell.length_b   1.000
_cell.length_c   1.000
_cell.angle_alpha   90.00
_cell.angle_beta   90.00
_cell.angle_gamma   90.00
#
_symmetry.space_group_name_H-M   'P 1'
#
loop_
_entity.id
_entity.type
_entity.pdbx_description
1 polymer ?
#
loop_
_entity_poly.entity_id
_entity_poly.type
_entity_poly.pdbx_seq_one_letter_code
_entity_poly.pdbx_strand_id
1 'polypeptide(L)'
;MKQLLLGTTALLFALVQTAAAHEPHVSGDAHTGEMMTTSSGLKYHTNQEGTGETAKAGNMVSVHYTGWLYENGEKGKKFDSSVDRGQPFVFPLGQGRVIKGWDEGVQGMKVGEKRTLIIPPDLGYGAR
;
A
#
# COMPACT_ATOMS: atom_id res chain seq x y z
N MET A 1 -22.74 2.75 4.20
CA MET A 1 -21.47 2.30 4.83
C MET A 1 -20.33 2.98 4.08
N LYS A 2 -19.57 3.86 4.75
CA LYS A 2 -18.49 4.63 4.12
C LYS A 2 -17.27 3.72 4.03
N GLN A 3 -16.88 3.34 2.81
CA GLN A 3 -15.67 2.56 2.57
C GLN A 3 -14.51 3.55 2.43
N LEU A 4 -13.37 3.32 3.07
CA LEU A 4 -12.22 4.21 2.98
C LEU A 4 -11.24 3.67 1.95
N LEU A 5 -11.05 4.39 0.85
CA LEU A 5 -10.17 3.93 -0.22
C LEU A 5 -8.97 4.84 -0.34
N LEU A 6 -7.83 4.40 0.16
CA LEU A 6 -6.57 5.03 -0.17
C LEU A 6 -6.07 4.43 -1.48
N GLY A 7 -6.41 5.08 -2.60
CA GLY A 7 -5.74 4.79 -3.86
C GLY A 7 -4.31 5.31 -3.81
N THR A 8 -3.42 4.48 -3.30
CA THR A 8 -2.03 4.84 -3.12
C THR A 8 -1.30 4.79 -4.45
N THR A 9 -1.23 5.91 -5.17
CA THR A 9 -0.13 6.09 -6.13
C THR A 9 1.16 6.33 -5.33
N ALA A 10 1.71 5.26 -4.76
CA ALA A 10 2.99 5.29 -4.09
C ALA A 10 4.11 5.32 -5.11
N LEU A 11 4.88 6.41 -5.11
CA LEU A 11 6.23 6.41 -5.63
C LEU A 11 7.14 6.13 -4.43
N LEU A 12 7.62 4.90 -4.31
CA LEU A 12 8.65 4.52 -3.33
C LEU A 12 10.03 4.82 -3.93
N PHE A 13 10.79 5.71 -3.29
CA PHE A 13 12.25 5.82 -3.45
C PHE A 13 12.88 5.43 -2.12
N ALA A 14 13.56 4.27 -2.08
CA ALA A 14 14.33 3.83 -0.93
C ALA A 14 15.79 3.63 -1.36
N LEU A 15 16.71 4.19 -0.58
CA LEU A 15 18.16 3.99 -0.70
C LEU A 15 18.60 3.15 0.50
N VAL A 16 19.05 1.89 0.31
CA VAL A 16 19.67 1.08 1.38
C VAL A 16 20.83 0.23 0.83
N GLN A 17 21.89 0.13 1.64
CA GLN A 17 23.13 -0.63 1.41
C GLN A 17 22.95 -2.15 1.63
N THR A 18 23.74 -2.93 0.88
CA THR A 18 23.62 -4.37 0.64
C THR A 18 24.20 -5.27 1.75
N ALA A 19 23.54 -6.41 2.01
CA ALA A 19 24.20 -7.67 2.42
C ALA A 19 23.33 -8.87 1.99
N ALA A 20 23.98 -9.92 1.47
CA ALA A 20 23.41 -10.93 0.60
C ALA A 20 22.86 -12.21 1.29
N ALA A 21 21.97 -12.87 0.54
CA ALA A 21 21.78 -14.33 0.34
C ALA A 21 20.62 -15.08 1.05
N HIS A 22 19.87 -15.78 0.18
CA HIS A 22 19.15 -17.07 0.30
C HIS A 22 17.62 -17.04 0.18
N GLU A 23 17.13 -17.56 -0.95
CA GLU A 23 15.73 -17.88 -1.26
C GLU A 23 15.43 -19.38 -0.97
N PRO A 24 14.15 -19.78 -0.87
CA PRO A 24 13.49 -20.21 -2.10
C PRO A 24 12.11 -19.57 -2.35
N HIS A 25 11.95 -19.14 -3.60
CA HIS A 25 10.76 -19.04 -4.45
C HIS A 25 9.36 -19.30 -3.85
N VAL A 26 8.52 -18.26 -3.92
CA VAL A 26 7.08 -18.38 -4.23
C VAL A 26 6.85 -17.62 -5.53
N SER A 27 6.23 -18.30 -6.51
CA SER A 27 5.88 -17.78 -7.84
C SER A 27 5.38 -16.34 -7.79
N GLY A 28 6.09 -15.48 -8.53
CA GLY A 28 5.56 -14.21 -8.96
C GLY A 28 4.58 -14.44 -10.09
N ASP A 29 3.29 -14.37 -9.79
CA ASP A 29 2.30 -13.98 -10.77
C ASP A 29 1.93 -12.53 -10.45
N ALA A 30 2.53 -11.62 -11.20
CA ALA A 30 2.25 -10.20 -11.11
C ALA A 30 0.89 -9.94 -11.75
N HIS A 31 -0.13 -9.76 -10.92
CA HIS A 31 -1.52 -9.54 -11.35
C HIS A 31 -1.76 -8.06 -11.69
N THR A 32 -1.03 -7.56 -12.68
CA THR A 32 -1.18 -6.19 -13.18
C THR A 32 -2.48 -6.11 -13.98
N GLY A 33 -3.53 -5.60 -13.34
CA GLY A 33 -4.86 -5.45 -13.93
C GLY A 33 -5.98 -6.00 -13.05
N GLU A 34 -5.66 -6.97 -12.20
CA GLU A 34 -6.64 -7.69 -11.39
C GLU A 34 -6.76 -7.09 -9.99
N MET A 35 -7.97 -7.15 -9.44
CA MET A 35 -8.24 -6.78 -8.06
C MET A 35 -8.14 -8.02 -7.17
N MET A 36 -7.06 -8.10 -6.41
CA MET A 36 -6.85 -9.13 -5.39
C MET A 36 -7.67 -8.81 -4.15
N THR A 37 -8.21 -9.82 -3.49
CA THR A 37 -8.87 -9.70 -2.19
C THR A 37 -8.19 -10.64 -1.20
N THR A 38 -7.74 -10.11 -0.07
CA THR A 38 -7.12 -10.90 0.99
C THR A 38 -8.19 -11.48 1.93
N SER A 39 -7.77 -12.39 2.82
CA SER A 39 -8.67 -12.99 3.82
C SER A 39 -9.20 -11.98 4.85
N SER A 40 -8.50 -10.86 5.06
CA SER A 40 -8.96 -9.77 5.94
C SER A 40 -9.99 -8.85 5.26
N GLY A 41 -10.25 -9.05 3.97
CA GLY A 41 -11.15 -8.22 3.17
C GLY A 41 -10.50 -6.98 2.57
N LEU A 42 -9.20 -6.75 2.79
CA LEU A 42 -8.43 -5.78 2.02
C LEU A 42 -8.49 -6.17 0.55
N LYS A 43 -8.76 -5.20 -0.33
CA LYS A 43 -8.58 -5.41 -1.76
C LYS A 43 -7.46 -4.53 -2.27
N TYR A 44 -6.72 -5.00 -3.26
CA TYR A 44 -5.72 -4.19 -3.90
C TYR A 44 -5.57 -4.53 -5.37
N HIS A 45 -5.05 -3.58 -6.12
CA HIS A 45 -4.73 -3.76 -7.52
C HIS A 45 -3.41 -3.04 -7.81
N THR A 46 -2.46 -3.74 -8.43
CA THR A 46 -1.18 -3.18 -8.84
C THR A 46 -1.38 -2.39 -10.13
N ASN A 47 -1.30 -1.06 -10.02
CA ASN A 47 -1.43 -0.15 -11.16
C ASN A 47 -0.16 -0.10 -12.01
N GLN A 48 1.00 -0.25 -11.36
CA GLN A 48 2.30 -0.24 -12.01
C GLN A 48 3.24 -1.09 -11.18
N GLU A 49 3.93 -2.03 -11.81
CA GLU A 49 4.95 -2.84 -11.14
C GLU A 49 6.18 -2.01 -10.76
N GLY A 50 6.78 -2.35 -9.63
CA GLY A 50 8.10 -1.89 -9.22
C GLY A 50 9.16 -2.91 -9.57
N THR A 51 10.38 -2.44 -9.79
CA THR A 51 11.53 -3.30 -10.14
C THR A 51 12.56 -3.41 -9.03
N GLY A 52 12.42 -2.63 -7.96
CA GLY A 52 13.37 -2.64 -6.85
C GLY A 52 13.02 -3.66 -5.76
N GLU A 53 13.62 -3.46 -4.59
CA GLU A 53 13.48 -4.37 -3.46
C GLU A 53 12.03 -4.52 -2.99
N THR A 54 11.71 -5.68 -2.43
CA THR A 54 10.40 -5.98 -1.87
C THR A 54 10.30 -5.46 -0.44
N ALA A 55 9.24 -4.71 -0.14
CA ALA A 55 8.91 -4.22 1.19
C ALA A 55 8.49 -5.38 2.11
N LYS A 56 9.22 -5.54 3.22
CA LYS A 56 9.02 -6.58 4.23
C LYS A 56 8.79 -5.96 5.59
N ALA A 57 8.12 -6.69 6.49
CA ALA A 57 7.94 -6.25 7.87
C ALA A 57 9.30 -5.96 8.52
N GLY A 58 9.38 -4.86 9.28
CA GLY A 58 10.62 -4.34 9.86
C GLY A 58 11.36 -3.31 9.00
N ASN A 59 11.07 -3.22 7.70
CA ASN A 59 11.65 -2.18 6.85
C ASN A 59 11.06 -0.80 7.19
N MET A 60 11.88 0.24 7.07
CA MET A 60 11.38 1.60 6.94
C MET A 60 10.96 1.83 5.49
N VAL A 61 9.68 2.14 5.27
CA VAL A 61 9.12 2.40 3.95
C VAL A 61 8.76 3.87 3.80
N SER A 62 9.02 4.42 2.62
CA SER A 62 8.74 5.82 2.27
C SER A 62 7.81 5.84 1.07
N VAL A 63 6.58 6.33 1.26
CA VAL A 63 5.55 6.29 0.21
C VAL A 63 4.97 7.66 -0.07
N HIS A 64 4.73 7.93 -1.34
CA HIS A 64 3.69 8.88 -1.71
C HIS A 64 2.30 8.25 -1.63
N TYR A 65 1.26 9.03 -1.36
CA TYR A 65 -0.10 8.54 -1.37
C TYR A 65 -1.09 9.66 -1.61
N THR A 66 -2.29 9.25 -2.02
CA THR A 66 -3.48 10.07 -1.98
C THR A 66 -4.65 9.23 -1.43
N GLY A 67 -5.38 9.78 -0.48
CA GLY A 67 -6.51 9.15 0.18
C GLY A 67 -7.83 9.72 -0.28
N TRP A 68 -8.80 8.86 -0.58
CA TRP A 68 -10.18 9.24 -0.93
C TRP A 68 -11.22 8.53 -0.06
N LEU A 69 -12.32 9.20 0.21
CA LEU A 69 -13.50 8.60 0.83
C LEU A 69 -14.35 8.00 -0.28
N TYR A 70 -14.72 6.71 -0.18
CA TYR A 70 -15.66 6.12 -1.11
C TYR A 70 -17.09 6.29 -0.60
N GLU A 71 -17.95 6.76 -1.48
CA GLU A 71 -19.36 6.99 -1.23
C GLU A 71 -20.15 6.18 -2.25
N ASN A 72 -21.05 5.32 -1.77
CA ASN A 72 -21.90 4.47 -2.62
C ASN A 72 -21.13 3.60 -3.65
N GLY A 73 -19.92 3.18 -3.31
CA GLY A 73 -19.08 2.36 -4.20
C GLY A 73 -18.24 3.15 -5.20
N GLU A 74 -18.37 4.48 -5.21
CA GLU A 74 -17.63 5.36 -6.10
C GLU A 74 -16.57 6.16 -5.35
N LYS A 75 -15.53 6.55 -6.09
CA LYS A 75 -14.46 7.41 -5.58
C LYS A 75 -14.99 8.81 -5.29
N GLY A 76 -15.10 9.13 -4.01
CA GLY A 76 -15.56 10.43 -3.54
C GLY A 76 -14.41 11.38 -3.19
N LYS A 77 -14.61 12.15 -2.12
CA LYS A 77 -13.75 13.27 -1.75
C LYS A 77 -12.34 12.82 -1.37
N LYS A 78 -11.33 13.51 -1.93
CA LYS A 78 -9.94 13.42 -1.45
C LYS A 78 -9.86 13.96 -0.02
N PHE A 79 -9.38 13.17 0.92
CA PHE A 79 -9.20 13.61 2.31
C PHE A 79 -7.75 13.93 2.65
N ASP A 80 -6.79 13.33 1.94
CA ASP A 80 -5.37 13.54 2.22
C ASP A 80 -4.50 13.21 1.00
N SER A 81 -3.32 13.83 0.88
CA SER A 81 -2.34 13.57 -0.18
C SER A 81 -0.95 14.03 0.23
N SER A 82 0.01 13.10 0.27
CA SER A 82 1.41 13.44 0.51
C SER A 82 2.09 14.02 -0.74
N VAL A 83 1.55 13.73 -1.93
CA VAL A 83 2.00 14.34 -3.20
C VAL A 83 1.72 15.83 -3.20
N ASP A 84 0.54 16.25 -2.73
CA ASP A 84 0.17 17.67 -2.66
C ASP A 84 1.08 18.44 -1.69
N ARG A 85 1.58 17.76 -0.65
CA ARG A 85 2.53 18.33 0.31
C ARG A 85 3.99 18.29 -0.18
N GLY A 86 4.29 17.54 -1.25
CA GLY A 86 5.66 17.34 -1.74
C GLY A 86 6.57 16.57 -0.77
N GLN A 87 6.02 15.93 0.26
CA GLN A 87 6.80 15.20 1.27
C GLN A 87 6.26 13.76 1.41
N PRO A 88 7.09 12.73 1.19
CA PRO A 88 6.66 11.35 1.36
C PRO A 88 6.37 11.05 2.84
N PHE A 89 5.52 10.06 3.06
CA PHE A 89 5.23 9.56 4.40
C PHE A 89 6.10 8.34 4.69
N VAL A 90 6.81 8.39 5.82
CA VAL A 90 7.76 7.35 6.23
C VAL A 90 7.23 6.66 7.47
N PHE A 91 7.22 5.33 7.45
CA PHE A 91 6.76 4.53 8.58
C PHE A 91 7.45 3.16 8.62
N PRO A 92 7.57 2.54 9.81
CA PRO A 92 8.05 1.17 9.92
C PRO A 92 6.93 0.18 9.56
N LEU A 93 7.18 -0.68 8.57
CA LEU A 93 6.18 -1.60 8.04
C LEU A 93 5.94 -2.79 8.99
N GLY A 94 4.67 -3.11 9.24
CA GLY A 94 4.26 -4.30 10.00
C GLY A 94 4.40 -4.15 11.52
N GLN A 95 4.50 -2.93 12.02
CA GLN A 95 4.67 -2.63 13.45
C GLN A 95 3.42 -2.00 14.11
N GLY A 96 2.28 -1.94 13.42
CA GLY A 96 1.05 -1.34 13.95
C GLY A 96 1.14 0.18 14.12
N ARG A 97 2.06 0.84 13.41
CA ARG A 97 2.25 2.30 13.47
C ARG A 97 1.35 3.06 12.49
N VAL A 98 0.69 2.33 11.60
CA VAL A 98 -0.30 2.80 10.63
C VAL A 98 -1.56 1.95 10.73
N ILE A 99 -2.61 2.30 10.00
CA ILE A 99 -3.83 1.49 9.92
C ILE A 99 -3.49 0.08 9.39
N LYS A 100 -4.23 -0.94 9.85
CA LYS A 100 -3.94 -2.36 9.53
C LYS A 100 -3.90 -2.63 8.03
N GLY A 101 -4.77 -1.98 7.25
CA GLY A 101 -4.79 -2.11 5.80
C GLY A 101 -3.53 -1.58 5.11
N TRP A 102 -2.81 -0.65 5.72
CA TRP A 102 -1.50 -0.21 5.22
C TRP A 102 -0.40 -1.19 5.58
N ASP A 103 -0.38 -1.64 6.84
CA ASP A 103 0.60 -2.65 7.27
C ASP A 103 0.48 -3.92 6.44
N GLU A 104 -0.74 -4.32 6.06
CA GLU A 104 -0.98 -5.46 5.18
C GLU A 104 -0.74 -5.12 3.70
N GLY A 105 -1.32 -4.03 3.19
CA GLY A 105 -1.33 -3.74 1.75
C GLY A 105 0.01 -3.31 1.16
N VAL A 106 0.92 -2.79 1.99
CA VAL A 106 2.28 -2.39 1.56
C VAL A 106 3.25 -3.57 1.64
N GLN A 107 2.96 -4.61 2.42
CA GLN A 107 3.79 -5.82 2.40
C GLN A 107 3.81 -6.45 1.01
N GLY A 108 5.00 -6.87 0.59
CA GLY A 108 5.20 -7.46 -0.73
C GLY A 108 5.23 -6.45 -1.89
N MET A 109 5.01 -5.15 -1.65
CA MET A 109 5.20 -4.14 -2.69
C MET A 109 6.67 -4.02 -3.08
N LYS A 110 6.96 -3.77 -4.35
CA LYS A 110 8.32 -3.47 -4.81
C LYS A 110 8.59 -1.97 -4.82
N VAL A 111 9.85 -1.57 -4.61
CA VAL A 111 10.26 -0.17 -4.82
C VAL A 111 9.96 0.24 -6.26
N GLY A 112 9.31 1.41 -6.42
CA GLY A 112 8.78 1.90 -7.70
C GLY A 112 7.36 1.42 -8.06
N GLU A 113 6.77 0.49 -7.29
CA GLU A 113 5.40 -0.01 -7.53
C GLU A 113 4.34 1.02 -7.12
N LYS A 114 3.28 1.14 -7.94
CA LYS A 114 2.04 1.84 -7.61
C LYS A 114 0.92 0.83 -7.41
N ARG A 115 0.21 0.91 -6.29
CA ARG A 115 -0.86 -0.03 -5.92
C ARG A 115 -2.03 0.70 -5.32
N THR A 116 -3.24 0.46 -5.81
CA THR A 116 -4.47 0.98 -5.19
C THR A 116 -4.90 0.05 -4.07
N LEU A 117 -5.21 0.58 -2.87
CA LEU A 117 -5.74 -0.19 -1.74
C LEU A 117 -7.20 0.20 -1.44
N ILE A 118 -8.07 -0.81 -1.42
CA ILE A 118 -9.47 -0.75 -1.01
C ILE A 118 -9.56 -1.25 0.43
N ILE A 119 -9.59 -0.33 1.40
CA ILE A 119 -9.46 -0.69 2.80
C ILE A 119 -10.85 -0.71 3.46
N PRO A 120 -11.36 -1.88 3.88
CA PRO A 120 -12.61 -1.92 4.64
C PRO A 120 -12.45 -1.17 5.97
N PRO A 121 -13.53 -0.62 6.55
CA PRO A 121 -13.49 0.18 7.77
C PRO A 121 -12.68 -0.46 8.90
N ASP A 122 -12.84 -1.77 9.14
CA ASP A 122 -12.17 -2.50 10.22
C ASP A 122 -10.65 -2.58 10.08
N LEU A 123 -10.13 -2.41 8.86
CA LEU A 123 -8.70 -2.30 8.57
C LEU A 123 -8.22 -0.85 8.44
N GLY A 124 -9.16 0.10 8.42
CA GLY A 124 -8.91 1.53 8.42
C GLY A 124 -9.09 2.13 9.80
N TYR A 125 -10.10 2.99 9.92
CA TYR A 125 -10.40 3.72 11.15
C TYR A 125 -11.62 3.17 11.93
N GLY A 126 -12.29 2.13 11.45
CA GLY A 126 -13.56 1.62 11.98
C GLY A 126 -14.76 2.45 11.52
N ALA A 127 -15.91 2.24 12.18
CA ALA A 127 -17.20 2.86 11.84
C ALA A 127 -17.34 4.35 12.22
N ARG A 128 -16.33 5.17 11.91
CA ARG A 128 -16.33 6.61 12.21
C ARG A 128 -17.13 7.43 11.20
#